data_AF-A0A9W8KGZ5-F1
#
_entry.id   AF-A0A9W8KGZ5-F1
#
_cell.length_a   1.000
_cell.length_b   1.000
_cell.length_c   1.000
_cell.angle_alpha   90.00
_cell.angle_beta   90.00
_cell.angle_gamma   90.00
#
_symmetry.space_group_name_H-M   'P 1'
#
loop_
_entity.id
_entity.type
_entity.pdbx_description
1 polymer ?
#
loop_
_entity_poly.entity_id
_entity_poly.type
_entity_poly.pdbx_seq_one_letter_code
_entity_poly.pdbx_strand_id
1 'polypeptide(L)'
;MALRLISQKHDLHYSVWWTHEHEFYDMKADPYQLTNKYSTADRKLLDRLDALVAVLQGRGMQVSLALDDALDAKHDALYSTAKIPLQKL
;
A
#
# COMPACT_ATOMS: atom_id res chain seq x y z
N MET A 1 -2.38 1.02 4.17
CA MET A 1 -1.59 2.18 4.66
C MET A 1 -0.16 2.01 4.23
N ALA A 2 0.52 3.06 3.76
CA ALA A 2 1.82 2.93 3.12
C ALA A 2 2.83 4.00 3.54
N LEU A 3 4.11 3.65 3.42
CA LEU A 3 5.27 4.49 3.63
C LEU A 3 6.26 4.25 2.48
N ARG A 4 6.86 5.33 1.98
CA ARG A 4 7.99 5.25 1.03
C ARG A 4 9.23 5.90 1.63
N LEU A 5 10.34 5.15 1.67
CA LEU A 5 11.63 5.62 2.14
C LEU A 5 12.55 5.86 0.94
N ILE A 6 12.86 7.12 0.67
CA ILE A 6 13.72 7.54 -0.45
C ILE A 6 15.04 8.08 0.10
N SER A 7 16.14 7.57 -0.43
CA SER A 7 17.50 8.04 -0.19
C SER A 7 18.34 7.84 -1.44
N GLN A 8 19.58 8.35 -1.46
CA GLN A 8 20.49 8.11 -2.59
C GLN A 8 20.73 6.61 -2.85
N LYS A 9 20.73 5.78 -1.80
CA LYS A 9 21.04 4.34 -1.91
C LYS A 9 19.78 3.48 -2.03
N HIS A 10 18.69 3.85 -1.37
CA HIS A 10 17.49 3.02 -1.25
C HIS A 10 16.24 3.78 -1.71
N ASP A 11 15.32 3.06 -2.37
CA ASP A 11 13.95 3.50 -2.62
C ASP A 11 13.04 2.33 -2.25
N LEU A 12 12.46 2.36 -1.04
CA LEU A 12 11.69 1.26 -0.49
C LEU A 12 10.24 1.68 -0.34
N HIS A 13 9.32 0.81 -0.75
CA HIS A 13 7.90 0.94 -0.49
C HIS A 13 7.46 -0.11 0.51
N TYR A 14 6.77 0.30 1.56
CA TYR A 14 6.22 -0.57 2.59
C TYR A 14 4.76 -0.24 2.83
N SER A 15 3.88 -1.22 2.71
CA SER A 15 2.45 -1.06 2.98
C SER A 15 1.95 -2.17 3.92
N VAL A 16 0.97 -1.82 4.73
CA VAL A 16 0.20 -2.75 5.56
C VAL A 16 -1.28 -2.55 5.25
N TRP A 17 -1.93 -3.64 4.89
CA TRP A 17 -3.34 -3.69 4.56
C TRP A 17 -4.17 -3.88 5.83
N TRP A 18 -5.46 -3.55 5.73
CA TRP A 18 -6.39 -3.77 6.83
C TRP A 18 -6.50 -5.25 7.23
N THR A 19 -6.32 -6.15 6.27
CA THR A 19 -6.28 -7.62 6.46
C THR A 19 -5.00 -8.11 7.13
N HIS A 20 -4.15 -7.22 7.65
CA HIS A 20 -2.81 -7.53 8.19
C HIS A 20 -1.83 -8.10 7.16
N GLU A 21 -2.12 -7.97 5.87
CA GLU A 21 -1.17 -8.30 4.81
C GLU A 21 -0.12 -7.20 4.69
N HIS A 22 1.13 -7.60 4.50
CA HIS A 22 2.24 -6.69 4.37
C HIS A 22 2.82 -6.77 2.96
N GLU A 23 3.12 -5.61 2.40
CA GLU A 23 3.86 -5.52 1.14
C GLU A 23 5.13 -4.72 1.33
N PHE A 24 6.22 -5.26 0.79
CA PHE A 24 7.52 -4.63 0.85
C PHE A 24 8.23 -4.75 -0.50
N TYR A 25 8.49 -3.61 -1.13
CA TYR A 25 9.08 -3.54 -2.46
C TYR A 25 10.33 -2.66 -2.48
N ASP A 26 11.29 -3.04 -3.32
CA ASP A 26 12.44 -2.22 -3.68
C ASP A 26 12.13 -1.53 -5.00
N MET A 27 11.78 -0.25 -4.95
CA MET A 27 11.31 0.51 -6.10
C MET A 27 12.42 0.83 -7.11
N LYS A 28 13.71 0.68 -6.73
CA LYS A 28 14.82 0.79 -7.70
C LYS A 28 14.93 -0.46 -8.57
N ALA A 29 14.79 -1.63 -7.95
CA ALA A 29 14.92 -2.91 -8.64
C ALA A 29 13.60 -3.37 -9.28
N ASP A 30 12.47 -2.99 -8.69
CA ASP A 30 11.12 -3.39 -9.08
C ASP A 30 10.15 -2.19 -8.99
N PRO A 31 10.24 -1.24 -9.94
CA PRO A 31 9.39 -0.05 -9.95
C PRO A 31 7.89 -0.37 -10.08
N TYR A 32 7.56 -1.56 -10.59
CA TYR A 32 6.19 -2.01 -10.84
C TYR A 32 5.64 -2.92 -9.73
N GLN A 33 6.39 -3.11 -8.62
CA GLN A 33 5.93 -3.79 -7.41
C GLN A 33 5.41 -5.21 -7.68
N LEU A 34 6.07 -5.94 -8.57
CA LEU A 34 5.66 -7.29 -8.97
C LEU A 34 6.12 -8.37 -7.98
N THR A 35 7.18 -8.08 -7.22
CA THR A 35 7.83 -9.05 -6.32
C THR A 35 7.80 -8.56 -4.89
N ASN A 36 6.81 -9.05 -4.12
CA ASN A 36 6.74 -8.75 -2.69
C ASN A 36 7.89 -9.46 -1.94
N LYS A 37 8.77 -8.67 -1.34
CA LYS A 37 9.95 -9.13 -0.60
C LYS A 37 9.72 -9.30 0.90
N TYR A 38 8.51 -9.08 1.40
CA TYR A 38 8.22 -9.07 2.84
C TYR A 38 8.73 -10.32 3.57
N SER A 39 8.53 -11.51 3.00
CA SER A 39 8.94 -12.79 3.59
C SER A 39 10.45 -13.02 3.66
N THR A 40 11.24 -12.26 2.87
CA THR A 40 12.69 -12.42 2.75
C THR A 40 13.47 -11.22 3.26
N ALA A 41 12.78 -10.16 3.69
CA ALA A 41 13.38 -8.94 4.19
C ALA A 41 13.96 -9.12 5.61
N ASP A 42 14.91 -8.26 5.97
CA ASP A 42 15.47 -8.23 7.32
C ASP A 42 14.38 -7.89 8.34
N ARG A 43 14.19 -8.78 9.32
CA ARG A 43 13.14 -8.63 10.33
C ARG A 43 13.28 -7.35 11.16
N LYS A 44 14.51 -6.92 11.48
CA LYS A 44 14.74 -5.68 12.25
C LYS A 44 14.33 -4.45 11.45
N LEU A 45 14.49 -4.49 10.13
CA LEU A 45 14.02 -3.42 9.26
C LEU A 45 12.49 -3.36 9.27
N LEU A 46 11.82 -4.50 9.10
CA LEU A 46 10.36 -4.60 9.12
C LEU A 46 9.78 -4.10 10.44
N ASP A 47 10.32 -4.53 11.59
CA ASP A 47 9.83 -4.09 12.91
C ASP A 47 9.95 -2.56 13.09
N ARG A 48 10.99 -1.93 12.50
CA ARG A 48 11.15 -0.46 12.51
C ARG A 48 10.17 0.24 11.59
N LEU A 49 9.84 -0.35 10.45
CA LEU A 49 8.84 0.18 9.53
C LEU A 49 7.45 0.08 10.13
N ASP A 50 7.13 -1.03 10.82
CA ASP A 50 5.89 -1.20 11.59
C ASP A 50 5.75 -0.14 12.67
N ALA A 51 6.80 0.06 13.48
CA ALA A 51 6.81 1.10 14.51
C ALA A 51 6.60 2.50 13.90
N LEU A 52 7.21 2.77 12.74
CA LEU A 52 7.06 4.05 12.07
C LEU A 52 5.64 4.24 11.53
N VAL A 53 5.07 3.24 10.87
CA VAL A 53 3.67 3.25 10.40
C VAL A 53 2.71 3.47 11.57
N ALA A 54 2.91 2.79 12.70
CA ALA A 54 2.12 2.96 13.91
C ALA A 54 2.22 4.38 14.50
N VAL A 55 3.42 4.98 14.51
CA VAL A 55 3.62 6.36 14.97
C VAL A 55 2.94 7.38 14.05
N LEU A 56 3.01 7.18 12.73
CA LEU A 56 2.37 8.05 11.75
C LEU A 56 0.84 7.95 11.80
N GLN A 57 0.32 6.73 11.99
CA GLN A 57 -1.08 6.45 12.26
C GLN A 57 -1.59 7.15 13.53
N GLY A 58 -0.89 6.99 14.65
CA GLY A 58 -1.29 7.57 15.93
C GLY A 58 -1.27 9.10 15.95
N ARG A 59 -0.66 9.75 14.95
CA ARG A 59 -0.59 11.21 14.81
C ARG A 59 -1.55 11.79 13.77
N GLY A 60 -2.40 10.98 13.13
CA GLY A 60 -3.30 11.45 12.08
C GLY A 60 -2.56 12.00 10.86
N MET A 61 -1.30 11.58 10.64
CA MET A 61 -0.49 12.07 9.54
C MET A 61 -0.86 11.28 8.28
N GLN A 62 -1.74 11.85 7.46
CA GLN A 62 -2.12 11.28 6.17
C GLN A 62 -0.92 11.37 5.22
N VAL A 63 -0.20 10.25 5.04
CA VAL A 63 0.85 10.13 4.01
C VAL A 63 0.25 9.35 2.85
N SER A 64 -0.24 10.06 1.84
CA SER A 64 -0.64 9.48 0.55
C SER A 64 0.08 10.25 -0.57
N LEU A 65 0.81 9.51 -1.41
CA LEU A 65 1.14 9.93 -2.77
C LEU A 65 0.24 9.15 -3.74
N ALA A 66 -1.01 9.62 -3.85
CA ALA A 66 -1.74 9.83 -5.10
C ALA A 66 -2.07 8.66 -6.07
N LEU A 67 -1.93 7.38 -5.69
CA LEU A 67 -2.35 6.27 -6.58
C LEU A 67 -3.52 5.44 -6.04
N ASP A 68 -3.56 5.15 -4.74
CA ASP A 68 -4.64 4.33 -4.16
C ASP A 68 -5.99 5.04 -4.19
N ASP A 69 -6.03 6.34 -3.86
CA ASP A 69 -7.25 7.16 -3.90
C ASP A 69 -7.85 7.23 -5.33
N ALA A 70 -6.98 7.20 -6.35
CA ALA A 70 -7.41 7.23 -7.75
C ALA A 70 -7.91 5.86 -8.24
N LEU A 71 -7.37 4.76 -7.69
CA LEU A 71 -7.86 3.41 -7.98
C LEU A 71 -9.21 3.15 -7.32
N ASP A 72 -9.37 3.55 -6.05
CA ASP A 72 -10.62 3.43 -5.30
C ASP A 72 -11.73 4.28 -5.94
N ALA A 73 -11.43 5.53 -6.33
CA ALA A 73 -12.40 6.37 -7.04
C ALA A 73 -12.85 5.78 -8.39
N LYS A 74 -11.95 5.06 -9.10
CA LYS A 74 -12.32 4.35 -10.33
C LYS A 74 -13.08 3.06 -10.06
N HIS A 75 -12.76 2.33 -8.99
CA HIS A 75 -13.51 1.17 -8.54
C HIS A 75 -14.95 1.57 -8.23
N ASP A 76 -15.16 2.61 -7.43
CA ASP A 76 -16.49 3.12 -7.07
C ASP A 76 -17.28 3.64 -8.28
N ALA A 77 -16.62 4.30 -9.23
CA ALA A 77 -17.27 4.75 -10.47
C ALA A 77 -17.77 3.57 -11.34
N LEU A 78 -17.02 2.46 -11.39
CA LEU A 78 -17.43 1.26 -12.13
C LEU A 78 -18.61 0.56 -11.44
N TYR A 79 -18.61 0.43 -10.11
CA TYR A 79 -19.73 -0.17 -9.35
C TYR A 79 -20.98 0.70 -9.30
N SER A 80 -20.84 2.03 -9.34
CA SER A 80 -21.96 2.97 -9.47
C SER A 80 -22.67 2.86 -10.83
N THR A 81 -21.93 2.53 -11.89
CA THR A 81 -22.46 2.54 -13.26
C THR A 81 -23.04 1.18 -13.68
N ALA A 82 -22.63 0.10 -13.01
CA ALA A 82 -23.06 -1.27 -13.30
C ALA A 82 -24.33 -1.73 -12.54
N LYS A 83 -25.35 -0.87 -12.40
CA LYS A 83 -26.71 -1.33 -12.03
C LYS A 83 -27.36 -2.05 -13.22
N ILE A 84 -26.94 -3.28 -13.49
CA ILE A 84 -27.73 -4.22 -14.29
C ILE A 84 -28.90 -4.67 -13.39
N PRO A 85 -30.17 -4.53 -13.81
CA PRO A 85 -31.29 -4.98 -13.00
C PRO A 85 -31.24 -6.51 -12.89
N LEU A 86 -31.01 -7.03 -11.69
CA LEU A 86 -31.25 -8.43 -11.35
C LEU A 86 -32.76 -8.70 -11.52
N GLN A 87 -33.16 -9.18 -12.70
CA GLN A 87 -34.47 -9.78 -12.88
C GLN A 87 -34.51 -11.07 -12.05
N LYS A 88 -35.47 -11.10 -11.12
CA LYS A 88 -35.82 -12.29 -10.32
C LYS A 88 -36.06 -13.48 -11.24
N LEU A 89 -35.41 -14.60 -10.95
CA LEU A 89 -35.84 -15.95 -11.29
C LEU A 89 -36.14 -16.69 -9.99
#